data_AF-A0A348WIZ7-F1
#
_entry.id   AF-A0A348WIZ7-F1
#
_cell.length_a   1.000
_cell.length_b   1.000
_cell.length_c   1.000
_cell.angle_alpha   90.00
_cell.angle_beta   90.00
_cell.angle_gamma   90.00
#
_symmetry.space_group_name_H-M   'P 1'
#
loop_
_entity.id
_entity.type
_entity.pdbx_description
1 polymer ?
#
loop_
_entity_poly.entity_id
_entity_poly.type
_entity_poly.pdbx_seq_one_letter_code
_entity_poly.pdbx_strand_id
1 'polypeptide(L)'
;RKGQYIQILDVQGRECSDFQAFSMRALDKGLEREIDPTTTRALMGNLYPAPGIFSKYWSSDQEPLVEIVQDTCGRHDTFGLACTARYYEDLGYPGHVNCSDNMNAELDAYGIRPRGGWPAINFFFNTMLDDANAIGMDDPWSRPGDFVLLRALTDLVCVSTACPCDVDPANGWNPTEIQLRTYKETESFQRSIGYRKSTEADVEETKKTAFHECFARHTRDFIEYNGYWLANTMTNHGAIAEYWACRDKVAVMDLSPLRKYEVTGPDAEELMQLCVTRNMKKLSVGQVVYTAMCYEHGGMIDDGTVYRLGETNFRWIGGNDTSGLWLREQAERHGLNAWVRNSTDQLHNIAVQGRHSRDILSKIFWTPPQQPTIDELPWFRLTIARLGDVSGPSVVISRTGYSGELGYEIFCHPKHAVEIFDKVWEAGAPYGITPLGLAALDMLRIEGGLIFAGSEFDDTTDPYEAGIGFTVPLKTMEDDFIGRAAVERRKASPHRKLVGFEVQGGVVPVPGDCVRVGKAQVGEITSAMKSPILGKVIALGRVAPEYAEPGTVIEIGQLDGLQKRLRATVSAFPHFDPTKSRVKGEYASEMA
;
A
#
# COMPACT_ATOMS: atom_id res chain seq x y z
N ARG A 1 -10.47 -29.10 15.76
CA ARG A 1 -9.41 -30.10 15.45
C ARG A 1 -8.36 -29.46 14.55
N LYS A 2 -7.13 -29.97 14.55
CA LYS A 2 -6.05 -29.51 13.66
C LYS A 2 -6.54 -29.47 12.21
N GLY A 3 -6.18 -28.40 11.49
CA GLY A 3 -6.54 -28.19 10.09
C GLY A 3 -7.89 -27.52 9.87
N GLN A 4 -8.83 -27.60 10.82
CA GLN A 4 -10.13 -26.93 10.73
C GLN A 4 -10.01 -25.42 10.90
N TYR A 5 -11.05 -24.70 10.44
CA TYR A 5 -11.12 -23.25 10.57
C TYR A 5 -12.16 -22.82 11.61
N ILE A 6 -11.90 -21.70 12.26
CA ILE A 6 -12.76 -21.04 13.25
C ILE A 6 -12.97 -19.62 12.76
N GLN A 7 -14.22 -19.24 12.45
CA GLN A 7 -14.58 -17.88 12.13
C GLN A 7 -15.26 -17.25 13.35
N ILE A 8 -14.76 -16.08 13.73
CA ILE A 8 -15.34 -15.20 14.75
C ILE A 8 -15.92 -14.03 13.99
N LEU A 9 -17.25 -13.92 13.99
CA LEU A 9 -18.02 -12.97 13.18
C LEU A 9 -18.74 -11.98 14.10
N ASP A 10 -18.49 -10.70 13.88
CA ASP A 10 -19.29 -9.62 14.42
C ASP A 10 -20.50 -9.39 13.52
N VAL A 11 -21.68 -9.79 14.01
CA VAL A 11 -22.91 -9.81 13.21
C VAL A 11 -23.47 -8.40 13.02
N GLN A 12 -23.38 -7.56 14.05
CA GLN A 12 -24.03 -6.25 14.10
C GLN A 12 -23.03 -5.10 13.98
N GLY A 13 -21.73 -5.39 13.98
CA GLY A 13 -20.68 -4.39 14.02
C GLY A 13 -20.49 -3.83 15.41
N ARG A 14 -19.30 -3.27 15.62
CA ARG A 14 -18.85 -2.67 16.87
C ARG A 14 -18.81 -3.59 18.08
N GLU A 15 -19.04 -4.89 17.95
CA GLU A 15 -18.90 -5.83 19.06
C GLU A 15 -17.49 -6.38 19.13
N CYS A 16 -17.05 -6.71 20.35
CA CYS A 16 -15.75 -7.29 20.59
C CYS A 16 -15.85 -8.70 21.12
N SER A 17 -14.83 -9.50 20.82
CA SER A 17 -14.78 -10.90 21.21
C SER A 17 -13.47 -11.21 21.89
N ASP A 18 -13.52 -11.56 23.17
CA ASP A 18 -12.36 -12.10 23.88
C ASP A 18 -12.26 -13.59 23.55
N PHE A 19 -11.16 -13.98 22.90
CA PHE A 19 -10.90 -15.33 22.42
C PHE A 19 -9.64 -15.93 23.04
N GLN A 20 -9.72 -17.21 23.39
CA GLN A 20 -8.59 -17.98 23.88
C GLN A 20 -8.63 -19.42 23.34
N ALA A 21 -7.46 -20.00 23.09
CA ALA A 21 -7.30 -21.37 22.62
C ALA A 21 -6.17 -22.08 23.38
N PHE A 22 -6.36 -23.37 23.65
CA PHE A 22 -5.45 -24.22 24.42
C PHE A 22 -5.02 -25.43 23.60
N SER A 23 -3.76 -25.81 23.71
CA SER A 23 -3.26 -27.08 23.15
C SER A 23 -3.91 -28.27 23.86
N MET A 24 -4.76 -29.03 23.17
CA MET A 24 -5.44 -30.21 23.74
C MET A 24 -4.43 -31.25 24.22
N ARG A 25 -3.33 -31.42 23.47
CA ARG A 25 -2.23 -32.32 23.84
C ARG A 25 -1.51 -31.89 25.13
N ALA A 26 -1.44 -30.59 25.39
CA ALA A 26 -0.88 -30.09 26.64
C ALA A 26 -1.86 -30.33 27.79
N LEU A 27 -3.14 -30.07 27.58
CA LEU A 27 -4.20 -30.35 28.56
C LEU A 27 -4.26 -31.83 28.95
N ASP A 28 -4.10 -32.75 28.00
CA ASP A 28 -4.01 -34.20 28.27
C ASP A 28 -2.86 -34.58 29.22
N LYS A 29 -1.83 -33.73 29.31
CA LYS A 29 -0.68 -33.87 30.22
C LYS A 29 -0.84 -33.07 31.52
N GLY A 30 -2.00 -32.45 31.75
CA GLY A 30 -2.24 -31.54 32.87
C GLY A 30 -1.51 -30.20 32.75
N LEU A 31 -1.12 -29.79 31.53
CA LEU A 31 -0.46 -28.52 31.26
C LEU A 31 -1.44 -27.56 30.57
N GLU A 32 -1.82 -26.48 31.25
CA GLU A 32 -2.54 -25.36 30.63
C GLU A 32 -1.55 -24.58 29.74
N ARG A 33 -1.71 -24.73 28.41
CA ARG A 33 -0.93 -24.00 27.39
C ARG A 33 -1.87 -23.34 26.42
N GLU A 34 -2.36 -22.19 26.86
CA GLU A 34 -3.17 -21.26 26.10
C GLU A 34 -2.34 -20.36 25.18
N ILE A 35 -3.01 -19.51 24.39
CA ILE A 35 -2.36 -18.40 23.68
C ILE A 35 -1.75 -17.47 24.71
N ASP A 36 -0.46 -17.21 24.54
CA ASP A 36 0.31 -16.25 25.31
C ASP A 36 0.60 -15.01 24.43
N PRO A 37 -0.04 -13.86 24.73
CA PRO A 37 0.18 -12.63 23.97
C PRO A 37 1.63 -12.15 24.00
N THR A 38 2.33 -12.36 25.11
CA THR A 38 3.75 -11.96 25.25
C THR A 38 4.65 -12.70 24.27
N THR A 39 4.54 -14.03 24.23
CA THR A 39 5.28 -14.88 23.30
C THR A 39 4.86 -14.59 21.87
N THR A 40 3.57 -14.38 21.63
CA THR A 40 3.06 -14.03 20.30
C THR A 40 3.71 -12.74 19.79
N ARG A 41 3.67 -11.65 20.56
CA ARG A 41 4.31 -10.38 20.17
C ARG A 41 5.81 -10.53 19.99
N ALA A 42 6.49 -11.28 20.86
CA ALA A 42 7.93 -11.50 20.78
C ALA A 42 8.34 -12.26 19.50
N LEU A 43 7.55 -13.26 19.07
CA LEU A 43 7.86 -14.06 17.89
C LEU A 43 7.38 -13.39 16.59
N MET A 44 6.27 -12.65 16.62
CA MET A 44 5.70 -12.01 15.43
C MET A 44 6.25 -10.61 15.17
N GLY A 45 6.86 -9.96 16.16
CA GLY A 45 7.36 -8.59 16.05
C GLY A 45 6.26 -7.54 15.80
N ASN A 46 4.99 -7.90 16.03
CA ASN A 46 3.82 -7.07 15.80
C ASN A 46 2.90 -7.12 17.03
N LEU A 47 2.08 -6.08 17.20
CA LEU A 47 1.12 -5.97 18.31
C LEU A 47 0.09 -7.10 18.27
N TYR A 48 -0.37 -7.45 17.08
CA TYR A 48 -1.18 -8.63 16.83
C TYR A 48 -0.80 -9.21 15.46
N PRO A 49 -0.87 -10.55 15.31
CA PRO A 49 -0.70 -11.20 14.01
C PRO A 49 -1.70 -10.69 12.96
N ALA A 50 -1.33 -10.80 11.68
CA ALA A 50 -2.19 -10.50 10.53
C ALA A 50 -2.01 -11.57 9.44
N PRO A 51 -2.98 -11.76 8.52
CA PRO A 51 -2.82 -12.67 7.39
C PRO A 51 -1.50 -12.44 6.64
N GLY A 52 -0.71 -13.49 6.42
CA GLY A 52 0.59 -13.38 5.75
C GLY A 52 1.71 -14.15 6.46
N ILE A 53 2.90 -13.55 6.54
CA ILE A 53 4.09 -14.18 7.13
C ILE A 53 3.99 -14.24 8.66
N PHE A 54 3.55 -13.16 9.30
CA PHE A 54 3.46 -13.02 10.76
C PHE A 54 2.02 -13.23 11.24
N SER A 55 1.47 -14.41 10.97
CA SER A 55 0.04 -14.71 11.08
C SER A 55 -0.36 -15.60 12.26
N LYS A 56 0.56 -15.95 13.17
CA LYS A 56 0.32 -17.00 14.16
C LYS A 56 0.24 -16.49 15.59
N TYR A 57 -0.62 -17.12 16.37
CA TYR A 57 -0.64 -17.01 17.83
C TYR A 57 0.03 -18.23 18.46
N TRP A 58 0.75 -17.98 19.55
CA TRP A 58 1.68 -18.94 20.15
C TRP A 58 1.38 -19.14 21.63
N SER A 59 1.67 -20.33 22.15
CA SER A 59 1.67 -20.58 23.60
C SER A 59 2.98 -20.13 24.25
N SER A 60 3.04 -20.15 25.58
CA SER A 60 4.26 -19.86 26.36
C SER A 60 5.44 -20.79 26.02
N ASP A 61 5.15 -22.00 25.52
CA ASP A 61 6.16 -22.97 25.10
C ASP A 61 6.57 -22.78 23.61
N GLN A 62 6.13 -21.68 22.99
CA GLN A 62 6.32 -21.38 21.56
C GLN A 62 5.71 -22.45 20.64
N GLU A 63 4.64 -23.13 21.08
CA GLU A 63 3.82 -23.96 20.19
C GLU A 63 2.85 -23.06 19.42
N PRO A 64 2.78 -23.15 18.07
CA PRO A 64 1.81 -22.38 17.31
C PRO A 64 0.42 -23.01 17.43
N LEU A 65 -0.56 -22.24 17.88
CA LEU A 65 -1.91 -22.73 18.16
C LEU A 65 -2.86 -22.47 17.00
N VAL A 66 -2.94 -21.21 16.55
CA VAL A 66 -3.80 -20.79 15.43
C VAL A 66 -3.05 -19.87 14.47
N GLU A 67 -3.46 -19.88 13.21
CA GLU A 67 -3.01 -18.97 12.14
C GLU A 67 -4.19 -18.11 11.67
N ILE A 68 -4.02 -16.79 11.54
CA ILE A 68 -4.99 -15.92 10.88
C ILE A 68 -4.90 -16.12 9.38
N VAL A 69 -6.02 -16.52 8.79
CA VAL A 69 -6.19 -16.72 7.35
C VAL A 69 -6.85 -15.49 6.72
N GLN A 70 -7.91 -14.98 7.33
CA GLN A 70 -8.60 -13.76 6.90
C GLN A 70 -8.87 -12.86 8.09
N ASP A 71 -8.77 -11.56 7.90
CA ASP A 71 -9.15 -10.55 8.87
C ASP A 71 -9.75 -9.36 8.12
N THR A 72 -11.04 -9.07 8.35
CA THR A 72 -11.74 -7.98 7.66
C THR A 72 -11.79 -6.67 8.44
N CYS A 73 -11.29 -6.65 9.68
CA CYS A 73 -11.32 -5.48 10.55
C CYS A 73 -9.93 -4.83 10.67
N GLY A 74 -8.87 -5.62 10.84
CA GLY A 74 -7.49 -5.12 10.92
C GLY A 74 -7.13 -4.45 12.25
N ARG A 75 -8.06 -4.38 13.21
CA ARG A 75 -7.89 -3.72 14.52
C ARG A 75 -8.32 -4.63 15.65
N HIS A 76 -7.36 -5.02 16.49
CA HIS A 76 -7.54 -5.95 17.59
C HIS A 76 -6.68 -5.54 18.80
N ASP A 77 -6.93 -6.15 19.96
CA ASP A 77 -6.14 -5.97 21.17
C ASP A 77 -5.53 -7.29 21.66
N THR A 78 -4.27 -7.23 22.09
CA THR A 78 -3.56 -8.33 22.77
C THR A 78 -2.80 -7.85 24.02
N PHE A 79 -2.95 -6.59 24.42
CA PHE A 79 -2.25 -5.94 25.52
C PHE A 79 -2.85 -6.28 26.88
N GLY A 80 -4.18 -6.30 26.94
CA GLY A 80 -4.95 -6.40 28.16
C GLY A 80 -5.35 -7.84 28.54
N LEU A 81 -6.08 -7.91 29.64
CA LEU A 81 -6.88 -9.09 29.98
C LEU A 81 -8.28 -8.90 29.42
N ALA A 82 -8.98 -9.99 29.16
CA ALA A 82 -10.44 -9.99 29.09
C ALA A 82 -11.02 -9.29 30.33
N CYS A 83 -12.15 -8.59 30.19
CA CYS A 83 -12.72 -7.86 31.32
C CYS A 83 -12.98 -8.79 32.54
N THR A 84 -12.89 -8.23 33.74
CA THR A 84 -12.89 -8.99 35.01
C THR A 84 -13.93 -8.44 35.96
N ALA A 85 -14.38 -9.22 36.96
CA ALA A 85 -15.26 -8.72 38.01
C ALA A 85 -14.68 -7.46 38.69
N ARG A 86 -13.38 -7.47 38.98
CA ARG A 86 -12.67 -6.34 39.60
C ARG A 86 -12.75 -5.07 38.76
N TYR A 87 -12.65 -5.17 37.44
CA TYR A 87 -12.75 -4.01 36.54
C TYR A 87 -14.06 -3.24 36.77
N TYR A 88 -15.18 -3.96 36.85
CA TYR A 88 -16.49 -3.37 37.08
C TYR A 88 -16.71 -2.96 38.54
N GLU A 89 -16.24 -3.76 39.50
CA GLU A 89 -16.32 -3.44 40.94
C GLU A 89 -15.60 -2.14 41.29
N ASP A 90 -14.39 -1.93 40.77
CA ASP A 90 -13.60 -0.71 41.00
C ASP A 90 -14.27 0.53 40.36
N LEU A 91 -15.14 0.34 39.35
CA LEU A 91 -16.00 1.37 38.76
C LEU A 91 -17.35 1.55 39.50
N GLY A 92 -17.65 0.71 40.48
CA GLY A 92 -18.89 0.77 41.27
C GLY A 92 -20.03 -0.11 40.77
N TYR A 93 -19.75 -1.10 39.92
CA TYR A 93 -20.72 -2.05 39.35
C TYR A 93 -20.46 -3.49 39.86
N PRO A 94 -20.72 -3.78 41.16
CA PRO A 94 -20.51 -5.10 41.71
C PRO A 94 -21.47 -6.13 41.10
N GLY A 95 -20.96 -7.32 40.79
CA GLY A 95 -21.74 -8.42 40.21
C GLY A 95 -22.03 -8.28 38.71
N HIS A 96 -21.40 -7.32 38.03
CA HIS A 96 -21.49 -7.18 36.59
C HIS A 96 -20.91 -8.41 35.87
N VAL A 97 -21.58 -8.85 34.80
CA VAL A 97 -21.13 -9.97 33.96
C VAL A 97 -19.82 -9.58 33.28
N ASN A 98 -18.87 -10.50 33.19
CA ASN A 98 -17.56 -10.23 32.59
C ASN A 98 -17.02 -11.43 31.84
N CYS A 99 -16.17 -11.15 30.86
CA CYS A 99 -15.60 -12.13 29.97
C CYS A 99 -14.76 -13.19 30.70
N SER A 100 -14.01 -12.78 31.73
CA SER A 100 -13.14 -13.71 32.45
C SER A 100 -13.92 -14.76 33.23
N ASP A 101 -15.02 -14.37 33.88
CA ASP A 101 -15.91 -15.29 34.58
C ASP A 101 -16.71 -16.17 33.61
N ASN A 102 -17.12 -15.63 32.46
CA ASN A 102 -17.73 -16.42 31.39
C ASN A 102 -16.77 -17.52 30.90
N MET A 103 -15.50 -17.18 30.67
CA MET A 103 -14.47 -18.15 30.29
C MET A 103 -14.25 -19.20 31.39
N ASN A 104 -14.18 -18.80 32.66
CA ASN A 104 -14.02 -19.73 33.78
C ASN A 104 -15.15 -20.77 33.82
N ALA A 105 -16.41 -20.33 33.63
CA ALA A 105 -17.57 -21.21 33.66
C ALA A 105 -17.54 -22.28 32.57
N GLU A 106 -17.21 -21.89 31.33
CA GLU A 106 -17.17 -22.82 30.19
C GLU A 106 -15.93 -23.72 30.19
N LEU A 107 -14.78 -23.20 30.62
CA LEU A 107 -13.51 -23.95 30.64
C LEU A 107 -13.44 -24.98 31.78
N ASP A 108 -14.28 -24.88 32.82
CA ASP A 108 -14.36 -25.88 33.91
C ASP A 108 -14.69 -27.29 33.39
N ALA A 109 -15.52 -27.37 32.33
CA ALA A 109 -15.85 -28.64 31.66
C ALA A 109 -14.62 -29.36 31.07
N TYR A 110 -13.51 -28.65 30.89
CA TYR A 110 -12.24 -29.17 30.39
C TYR A 110 -11.17 -29.31 31.47
N GLY A 111 -11.52 -29.10 32.75
CA GLY A 111 -10.60 -29.21 33.89
C GLY A 111 -9.54 -28.11 33.92
N ILE A 112 -9.78 -26.99 33.24
CA ILE A 112 -8.89 -25.82 33.22
C ILE A 112 -9.19 -24.98 34.46
N ARG A 113 -8.15 -24.62 35.21
CA ARG A 113 -8.35 -23.89 36.47
C ARG A 113 -8.84 -22.45 36.22
N PRO A 114 -9.75 -21.93 37.06
CA PRO A 114 -10.24 -20.58 36.93
C PRO A 114 -9.14 -19.55 37.20
N ARG A 115 -9.26 -18.38 36.57
CA ARG A 115 -8.32 -17.25 36.69
C ARG A 115 -9.08 -15.97 37.01
N GLY A 116 -8.44 -15.07 37.76
CA GLY A 116 -9.03 -13.75 38.06
C GLY A 116 -9.10 -12.81 36.86
N GLY A 117 -8.36 -13.12 35.79
CA GLY A 117 -8.45 -12.46 34.50
C GLY A 117 -7.70 -13.26 33.45
N TRP A 118 -8.24 -13.35 32.24
CA TRP A 118 -7.66 -14.14 31.16
C TRP A 118 -6.85 -13.25 30.21
N PRO A 119 -5.57 -13.57 29.93
CA PRO A 119 -4.93 -13.01 28.75
C PRO A 119 -5.68 -13.58 27.54
N ALA A 120 -6.28 -12.73 26.73
CA ALA A 120 -7.07 -13.15 25.58
C ALA A 120 -6.67 -12.31 24.36
N ILE A 121 -7.04 -12.81 23.18
CA ILE A 121 -7.07 -11.99 21.99
C ILE A 121 -8.44 -11.33 21.96
N ASN A 122 -8.47 -10.02 22.10
CA ASN A 122 -9.71 -9.26 22.09
C ASN A 122 -9.92 -8.82 20.63
N PHE A 123 -10.57 -9.67 19.84
CA PHE A 123 -10.88 -9.39 18.45
C PHE A 123 -11.83 -8.20 18.34
N PHE A 124 -11.60 -7.39 17.31
CA PHE A 124 -12.28 -6.12 16.99
C PHE A 124 -12.03 -4.96 17.97
N PHE A 125 -11.43 -5.24 19.13
CA PHE A 125 -11.22 -4.26 20.19
C PHE A 125 -10.21 -3.18 19.79
N ASN A 126 -10.59 -1.90 19.93
CA ASN A 126 -9.79 -0.75 19.51
C ASN A 126 -9.03 -0.16 20.72
N THR A 127 -8.00 -0.87 21.16
CA THR A 127 -7.06 -0.38 22.19
C THR A 127 -5.88 0.35 21.54
N MET A 128 -5.40 1.41 22.18
CA MET A 128 -4.22 2.17 21.77
C MET A 128 -3.24 2.36 22.93
N LEU A 129 -1.95 2.45 22.59
CA LEU A 129 -0.91 2.97 23.48
C LEU A 129 -0.50 4.34 22.93
N ASP A 130 -0.63 5.39 23.73
CA ASP A 130 -0.30 6.75 23.31
C ASP A 130 1.17 7.13 23.63
N ASP A 131 1.56 8.34 23.23
CA ASP A 131 2.89 8.91 23.47
C ASP A 131 3.17 9.23 24.95
N ALA A 132 2.13 9.27 25.79
CA ALA A 132 2.23 9.35 27.24
C ALA A 132 2.43 7.98 27.91
N ASN A 133 2.52 6.89 27.14
CA ASN A 133 2.56 5.50 27.61
C ASN A 133 1.26 5.08 28.34
N ALA A 134 0.14 5.73 28.05
CA ALA A 134 -1.16 5.34 28.56
C ALA A 134 -1.83 4.34 27.61
N ILE A 135 -2.54 3.38 28.19
CA ILE A 135 -3.45 2.49 27.46
C ILE A 135 -4.80 3.19 27.39
N GLY A 136 -5.26 3.47 26.18
CA GLY A 136 -6.60 4.00 25.89
C GLY A 136 -7.41 3.00 25.08
N MET A 137 -8.71 3.24 24.99
CA MET A 137 -9.63 2.50 24.13
C MET A 137 -10.66 3.44 23.52
N ASP A 138 -11.23 3.04 22.40
CA ASP A 138 -12.27 3.76 21.69
C ASP A 138 -13.21 2.76 20.99
N ASP A 139 -14.26 3.25 20.33
CA ASP A 139 -15.23 2.43 19.61
C ASP A 139 -14.52 1.44 18.65
N PRO A 140 -14.95 0.17 18.61
CA PRO A 140 -14.41 -0.82 17.68
C PRO A 140 -14.62 -0.44 16.22
N TRP A 141 -13.67 -0.85 15.37
CA TRP A 141 -13.71 -0.54 13.93
C TRP A 141 -14.60 -1.50 13.13
N SER A 142 -15.01 -2.62 13.74
CA SER A 142 -15.80 -3.65 13.08
C SER A 142 -17.15 -3.11 12.63
N ARG A 143 -17.57 -3.56 11.45
CA ARG A 143 -18.88 -3.28 10.86
C ARG A 143 -19.71 -4.57 10.82
N PRO A 144 -21.04 -4.47 10.61
CA PRO A 144 -21.86 -5.66 10.44
C PRO A 144 -21.26 -6.62 9.40
N GLY A 145 -20.99 -7.84 9.81
CA GLY A 145 -20.43 -8.89 8.98
C GLY A 145 -18.90 -8.97 8.96
N ASP A 146 -18.19 -8.11 9.69
CA ASP A 146 -16.73 -8.24 9.82
C ASP A 146 -16.34 -9.49 10.63
N PHE A 147 -15.25 -10.14 10.23
CA PHE A 147 -14.83 -11.39 10.83
C PHE A 147 -13.32 -11.58 10.83
N VAL A 148 -12.88 -12.48 11.71
CA VAL A 148 -11.55 -13.09 11.66
C VAL A 148 -11.72 -14.59 11.42
N LEU A 149 -10.99 -15.12 10.43
CA LEU A 149 -10.92 -16.55 10.13
C LEU A 149 -9.57 -17.11 10.56
N LEU A 150 -9.61 -18.03 11.51
CA LEU A 150 -8.45 -18.71 12.07
C LEU A 150 -8.36 -20.13 11.53
N ARG A 151 -7.15 -20.65 11.34
CA ARG A 151 -6.87 -22.07 11.11
C ARG A 151 -6.22 -22.69 12.34
N ALA A 152 -6.76 -23.80 12.83
CA ALA A 152 -6.17 -24.56 13.92
C ALA A 152 -4.89 -25.28 13.45
N LEU A 153 -3.75 -25.01 14.09
CA LEU A 153 -2.45 -25.62 13.75
C LEU A 153 -2.16 -26.89 14.56
N THR A 154 -2.90 -27.07 15.66
CA THR A 154 -2.91 -28.27 16.52
C THR A 154 -4.35 -28.59 16.91
N ASP A 155 -4.57 -29.64 17.70
CA ASP A 155 -5.89 -29.89 18.30
C ASP A 155 -6.10 -28.94 19.47
N LEU A 156 -7.24 -28.25 19.48
CA LEU A 156 -7.50 -27.12 20.36
C LEU A 156 -8.78 -27.31 21.17
N VAL A 157 -8.77 -26.81 22.39
CA VAL A 157 -9.96 -26.35 23.11
C VAL A 157 -9.99 -24.83 22.95
N CYS A 158 -11.10 -24.27 22.47
CA CYS A 158 -11.23 -22.82 22.26
C CYS A 158 -12.42 -22.29 23.04
N VAL A 159 -12.33 -21.05 23.52
CA VAL A 159 -13.41 -20.30 24.13
C VAL A 159 -13.46 -18.90 23.52
N SER A 160 -14.65 -18.38 23.34
CA SER A 160 -14.90 -17.01 22.90
C SER A 160 -16.07 -16.46 23.69
N THR A 161 -16.01 -15.20 24.06
CA THR A 161 -17.12 -14.48 24.71
C THR A 161 -17.33 -13.15 23.99
N ALA A 162 -18.58 -12.83 23.68
CA ALA A 162 -18.95 -11.46 23.32
C ALA A 162 -18.76 -10.57 24.54
N CYS A 163 -18.30 -9.34 24.36
CA CYS A 163 -18.01 -8.44 25.46
C CYS A 163 -19.33 -7.96 26.09
N PRO A 164 -19.58 -8.22 27.38
CA PRO A 164 -20.80 -7.76 28.05
C PRO A 164 -20.69 -6.31 28.53
N CYS A 165 -19.58 -5.61 28.29
CA CYS A 165 -19.32 -4.29 28.84
C CYS A 165 -20.32 -3.27 28.32
N ASP A 166 -20.99 -2.52 29.19
CA ASP A 166 -21.90 -1.43 28.82
C ASP A 166 -21.54 -0.10 29.50
N VAL A 167 -20.36 -0.03 30.12
CA VAL A 167 -19.89 1.12 30.92
C VAL A 167 -18.78 1.92 30.24
N ASP A 168 -18.30 1.47 29.09
CA ASP A 168 -17.24 2.11 28.30
C ASP A 168 -17.43 1.78 26.78
N PRO A 169 -16.59 2.33 25.86
CA PRO A 169 -16.82 2.18 24.43
C PRO A 169 -16.44 0.80 23.88
N ALA A 170 -16.08 -0.17 24.72
CA ALA A 170 -15.61 -1.51 24.37
C ALA A 170 -16.34 -2.21 23.23
N ASN A 171 -17.66 -2.06 23.17
CA ASN A 171 -18.53 -2.63 22.14
C ASN A 171 -19.48 -1.55 21.55
N GLY A 172 -19.01 -0.31 21.51
CA GLY A 172 -19.83 0.82 21.05
C GLY A 172 -21.05 1.09 21.94
N TRP A 173 -20.94 0.81 23.25
CA TRP A 173 -21.99 1.02 24.27
C TRP A 173 -23.26 0.20 24.07
N ASN A 174 -23.21 -0.85 23.24
CA ASN A 174 -24.35 -1.68 22.93
C ASN A 174 -23.90 -3.13 22.74
N PRO A 175 -23.89 -3.94 23.81
CA PRO A 175 -23.55 -5.36 23.72
C PRO A 175 -24.46 -6.09 22.72
N THR A 176 -23.85 -6.79 21.77
CA THR A 176 -24.50 -7.61 20.74
C THR A 176 -23.86 -9.00 20.68
N GLU A 177 -24.34 -9.83 19.74
CA GLU A 177 -23.90 -11.22 19.61
C GLU A 177 -22.66 -11.36 18.73
N ILE A 178 -21.70 -12.16 19.18
CA ILE A 178 -20.63 -12.73 18.36
C ILE A 178 -21.05 -14.11 17.89
N GLN A 179 -20.94 -14.36 16.58
CA GLN A 179 -21.20 -15.67 16.01
C GLN A 179 -19.90 -16.42 15.78
N LEU A 180 -19.82 -17.65 16.29
CA LEU A 180 -18.75 -18.60 15.99
C LEU A 180 -19.20 -19.58 14.90
N ARG A 181 -18.37 -19.77 13.89
CA ARG A 181 -18.54 -20.84 12.88
C ARG A 181 -17.29 -21.68 12.78
N THR A 182 -17.46 -22.98 12.56
CA THR A 182 -16.34 -23.89 12.30
C THR A 182 -16.46 -24.52 10.93
N TYR A 183 -15.35 -24.60 10.22
CA TYR A 183 -15.28 -25.19 8.89
C TYR A 183 -14.34 -26.40 8.87
N LYS A 184 -14.64 -27.34 7.98
CA LYS A 184 -13.81 -28.53 7.78
C LYS A 184 -12.45 -28.13 7.19
N GLU A 185 -11.43 -28.96 7.42
CA GLU A 185 -10.10 -28.76 6.84
C GLU A 185 -10.07 -28.83 5.31
N THR A 186 -11.10 -29.44 4.71
CA THR A 186 -11.27 -29.58 3.26
C THR A 186 -11.77 -28.30 2.59
N GLU A 187 -12.25 -27.33 3.36
CA GLU A 187 -12.62 -26.03 2.83
C GLU A 187 -11.36 -25.22 2.47
N SER A 188 -11.46 -24.44 1.39
CA SER A 188 -10.36 -23.62 0.89
C SER A 188 -10.71 -22.15 1.05
N PHE A 189 -9.90 -21.44 1.84
CA PHE A 189 -9.99 -19.99 2.02
C PHE A 189 -8.73 -19.32 1.49
N GLN A 190 -8.89 -18.20 0.81
CA GLN A 190 -7.76 -17.39 0.39
C GLN A 190 -7.27 -16.55 1.56
N ARG A 191 -5.95 -16.36 1.65
CA ARG A 191 -5.39 -15.39 2.59
C ARG A 191 -5.79 -13.99 2.17
N SER A 192 -6.35 -13.22 3.08
CA SER A 192 -6.91 -11.90 2.78
C SER A 192 -6.90 -10.99 3.99
N ILE A 193 -6.50 -9.74 3.78
CA ILE A 193 -6.81 -8.61 4.65
C ILE A 193 -8.01 -7.88 4.02
N GLY A 194 -9.03 -7.58 4.81
CA GLY A 194 -10.20 -6.85 4.33
C GLY A 194 -9.80 -5.48 3.81
N TYR A 195 -10.23 -5.17 2.60
CA TYR A 195 -9.96 -3.90 1.96
C TYR A 195 -11.27 -3.18 1.67
N ARG A 196 -11.35 -1.89 2.02
CA ARG A 196 -12.51 -1.04 1.71
C ARG A 196 -12.06 0.10 0.81
N LYS A 197 -12.73 0.25 -0.33
CA LYS A 197 -12.42 1.30 -1.33
C LYS A 197 -12.80 2.71 -0.89
N SER A 198 -13.72 2.83 0.05
CA SER A 198 -14.18 4.09 0.66
C SER A 198 -14.76 3.82 2.04
N THR A 199 -15.06 4.87 2.79
CA THR A 199 -15.67 4.76 4.13
C THR A 199 -16.99 4.00 4.09
N GLU A 200 -17.78 4.11 3.03
CA GLU A 200 -19.09 3.45 2.93
C GLU A 200 -19.06 2.11 2.16
N ALA A 201 -17.90 1.69 1.65
CA ALA A 201 -17.79 0.47 0.85
C ALA A 201 -17.82 -0.80 1.71
N ASP A 202 -18.40 -1.85 1.12
CA ASP A 202 -18.26 -3.23 1.63
C ASP A 202 -16.79 -3.66 1.64
N VAL A 203 -16.45 -4.59 2.53
CA VAL A 203 -15.12 -5.23 2.50
C VAL A 203 -15.02 -6.11 1.27
N GLU A 204 -13.91 -5.97 0.56
CA GLU A 204 -13.44 -6.91 -0.44
C GLU A 204 -12.24 -7.69 0.09
N GLU A 205 -12.11 -8.95 -0.35
CA GLU A 205 -10.92 -9.74 -0.06
C GLU A 205 -9.71 -9.21 -0.85
N THR A 206 -8.52 -9.29 -0.25
CA THR A 206 -7.26 -9.04 -0.96
C THR A 206 -7.11 -10.03 -2.11
N LYS A 207 -6.86 -9.51 -3.31
CA LYS A 207 -6.81 -10.30 -4.54
C LYS A 207 -5.37 -10.60 -4.95
N LYS A 208 -5.19 -11.69 -5.68
CA LYS A 208 -3.95 -11.94 -6.43
C LYS A 208 -4.04 -11.24 -7.78
N THR A 209 -2.90 -10.72 -8.25
CA THR A 209 -2.79 -10.28 -9.63
C THR A 209 -2.66 -11.50 -10.57
N ALA A 210 -2.92 -11.32 -11.87
CA ALA A 210 -2.64 -12.32 -12.89
C ALA A 210 -1.15 -12.68 -13.04
N PHE A 211 -0.24 -11.82 -12.55
CA PHE A 211 1.19 -12.08 -12.51
C PHE A 211 1.67 -12.65 -11.16
N HIS A 212 0.79 -12.78 -10.16
CA HIS A 212 1.15 -13.23 -8.81
C HIS A 212 1.92 -14.56 -8.84
N GLU A 213 1.42 -15.55 -9.59
CA GLU A 213 2.06 -16.86 -9.69
C GLU A 213 3.41 -16.80 -10.44
N CYS A 214 3.65 -15.79 -11.28
CA CYS A 214 4.95 -15.55 -11.90
C CYS A 214 5.96 -15.08 -10.84
N PHE A 215 5.60 -14.09 -10.03
CA PHE A 215 6.45 -13.58 -8.95
C PHE A 215 6.61 -14.55 -7.79
N ALA A 216 5.62 -15.39 -7.51
CA ALA A 216 5.67 -16.44 -6.48
C ALA A 216 6.73 -17.52 -6.77
N ARG A 217 7.20 -17.63 -8.02
CA ARG A 217 8.36 -18.47 -8.38
C ARG A 217 9.67 -17.95 -7.75
N HIS A 218 9.73 -16.66 -7.40
CA HIS A 218 10.93 -15.96 -6.94
C HIS A 218 10.87 -15.56 -5.47
N THR A 219 9.67 -15.51 -4.88
CA THR A 219 9.51 -15.13 -3.47
C THR A 219 8.27 -15.71 -2.81
N ARG A 220 8.27 -15.71 -1.49
CA ARG A 220 7.08 -15.88 -0.64
C ARG A 220 6.78 -14.61 0.18
N ASP A 221 7.62 -13.59 0.06
CA ASP A 221 7.48 -12.30 0.73
C ASP A 221 6.56 -11.39 -0.07
N PHE A 222 5.26 -11.54 0.21
CA PHE A 222 4.19 -10.70 -0.33
C PHE A 222 3.62 -9.81 0.77
N ILE A 223 3.39 -8.55 0.43
CA ILE A 223 2.69 -7.59 1.27
C ILE A 223 1.39 -7.16 0.58
N GLU A 224 0.45 -6.68 1.40
CA GLU A 224 -0.79 -6.11 0.93
C GLU A 224 -0.54 -4.68 0.40
N TYR A 225 -1.10 -4.38 -0.76
CA TYR A 225 -1.08 -3.05 -1.35
C TYR A 225 -2.42 -2.76 -2.02
N ASN A 226 -3.24 -1.93 -1.37
CA ASN A 226 -4.53 -1.44 -1.85
C ASN A 226 -5.39 -2.56 -2.46
N GLY A 227 -5.71 -3.59 -1.69
CA GLY A 227 -6.52 -4.73 -2.06
C GLY A 227 -5.81 -5.83 -2.87
N TYR A 228 -4.48 -5.78 -3.06
CA TYR A 228 -3.74 -6.80 -3.81
C TYR A 228 -2.48 -7.30 -3.09
N TRP A 229 -2.12 -8.56 -3.32
CA TRP A 229 -0.85 -9.15 -2.89
C TRP A 229 0.27 -8.85 -3.88
N LEU A 230 1.29 -8.09 -3.46
CA LEU A 230 2.49 -7.76 -4.25
C LEU A 230 3.78 -8.25 -3.59
N ALA A 231 4.76 -8.63 -4.42
CA ALA A 231 6.07 -9.05 -3.94
C ALA A 231 6.82 -7.86 -3.33
N ASN A 232 7.28 -8.02 -2.09
CA ASN A 232 8.04 -6.98 -1.39
C ASN A 232 9.54 -7.10 -1.67
N THR A 233 10.10 -8.30 -1.50
CA THR A 233 11.50 -8.62 -1.79
C THR A 233 11.62 -10.01 -2.42
N MET A 234 12.59 -10.22 -3.30
CA MET A 234 12.86 -11.51 -3.96
C MET A 234 13.87 -12.32 -3.17
N THR A 235 13.49 -13.53 -2.72
CA THR A 235 14.30 -14.36 -1.80
C THR A 235 15.74 -14.59 -2.26
N ASN A 236 15.94 -14.83 -3.55
CA ASN A 236 17.27 -15.16 -4.09
C ASN A 236 18.13 -13.92 -4.42
N HIS A 237 17.57 -12.72 -4.36
CA HIS A 237 18.26 -11.49 -4.76
C HIS A 237 18.42 -10.52 -3.59
N GLY A 238 17.33 -10.27 -2.85
CA GLY A 238 17.25 -9.17 -1.91
C GLY A 238 17.14 -7.81 -2.61
N ALA A 239 16.58 -6.82 -1.91
CA ALA A 239 16.24 -5.52 -2.50
C ALA A 239 17.43 -4.80 -3.16
N ILE A 240 18.65 -4.97 -2.64
CA ILE A 240 19.86 -4.35 -3.21
C ILE A 240 20.25 -4.96 -4.56
N ALA A 241 20.16 -6.28 -4.73
CA ALA A 241 20.50 -6.90 -6.01
C ALA A 241 19.43 -6.63 -7.07
N GLU A 242 18.15 -6.57 -6.67
CA GLU A 242 17.03 -6.17 -7.53
C GLU A 242 17.21 -4.73 -8.03
N TYR A 243 17.57 -3.82 -7.12
CA TYR A 243 17.92 -2.43 -7.43
C TYR A 243 19.02 -2.34 -8.48
N TRP A 244 20.13 -3.06 -8.28
CA TRP A 244 21.24 -3.05 -9.24
C TRP A 244 20.88 -3.71 -10.57
N ALA A 245 19.99 -4.70 -10.58
CA ALA A 245 19.47 -5.24 -11.83
C ALA A 245 18.68 -4.19 -12.62
N CYS A 246 17.84 -3.38 -11.97
CA CYS A 246 17.12 -2.29 -12.64
C CYS A 246 18.07 -1.19 -13.14
N ARG A 247 19.02 -0.75 -12.31
CA ARG A 247 20.02 0.26 -12.70
C ARG A 247 20.94 -0.27 -13.81
N ASP A 248 21.58 -1.41 -13.68
CA ASP A 248 22.66 -1.78 -14.60
C ASP A 248 22.21 -2.63 -15.78
N LYS A 249 21.04 -3.28 -15.66
CA LYS A 249 20.57 -4.28 -16.61
C LYS A 249 19.11 -4.02 -17.00
N VAL A 250 18.22 -4.88 -16.51
CA VAL A 250 16.77 -4.81 -16.70
C VAL A 250 16.10 -5.55 -15.56
N ALA A 251 14.98 -5.00 -15.10
CA ALA A 251 14.13 -5.59 -14.09
C ALA A 251 12.66 -5.59 -14.55
N VAL A 252 11.88 -6.52 -14.00
CA VAL A 252 10.43 -6.63 -14.24
C VAL A 252 9.67 -6.52 -12.92
N MET A 253 8.65 -5.68 -12.85
CA MET A 253 7.82 -5.50 -11.65
C MET A 253 6.33 -5.60 -12.00
N ASP A 254 5.51 -6.02 -11.04
CA ASP A 254 4.05 -6.06 -11.17
C ASP A 254 3.45 -4.72 -10.71
N LEU A 255 2.78 -4.02 -11.63
CA LEU A 255 2.05 -2.78 -11.37
C LEU A 255 0.53 -2.94 -11.55
N SER A 256 0.05 -4.18 -11.65
CA SER A 256 -1.37 -4.49 -11.84
C SER A 256 -2.30 -3.83 -10.82
N PRO A 257 -1.90 -3.59 -9.55
CA PRO A 257 -2.78 -2.93 -8.58
C PRO A 257 -3.02 -1.44 -8.81
N LEU A 258 -2.23 -0.73 -9.65
CA LEU A 258 -2.55 0.65 -10.01
C LEU A 258 -3.96 0.69 -10.62
N ARG A 259 -4.81 1.63 -10.20
CA ARG A 259 -6.20 1.65 -10.61
C ARG A 259 -6.34 2.12 -12.04
N LYS A 260 -6.96 1.30 -12.90
CA LYS A 260 -7.28 1.66 -14.27
C LYS A 260 -8.76 2.01 -14.38
N TYR A 261 -9.04 3.20 -14.91
CA TYR A 261 -10.39 3.64 -15.22
C TYR A 261 -10.48 4.06 -16.68
N GLU A 262 -11.28 3.35 -17.47
CA GLU A 262 -11.62 3.78 -18.83
C GLU A 262 -12.59 4.95 -18.75
N VAL A 263 -12.26 6.04 -19.44
CA VAL A 263 -13.09 7.23 -19.57
C VAL A 263 -13.46 7.38 -21.04
N THR A 264 -14.72 7.11 -21.35
CA THR A 264 -15.21 7.01 -22.73
C THR A 264 -16.45 7.86 -22.94
N GLY A 265 -16.67 8.34 -24.16
CA GLY A 265 -17.89 9.05 -24.55
C GLY A 265 -17.60 10.39 -25.23
N PRO A 266 -18.60 11.02 -25.86
CA PRO A 266 -18.43 12.30 -26.55
C PRO A 266 -17.75 13.38 -25.71
N ASP A 267 -18.04 13.42 -24.40
CA ASP A 267 -17.53 14.45 -23.49
C ASP A 267 -16.34 13.96 -22.64
N ALA A 268 -15.70 12.86 -23.03
CA ALA A 268 -14.59 12.27 -22.27
C ALA A 268 -13.37 13.21 -22.15
N GLU A 269 -13.03 13.96 -23.21
CA GLU A 269 -11.94 14.95 -23.15
C GLU A 269 -12.29 16.09 -22.19
N GLU A 270 -13.55 16.54 -22.18
CA GLU A 270 -14.04 17.59 -21.30
C GLU A 270 -14.00 17.14 -19.84
N LEU A 271 -14.49 15.94 -19.52
CA LEU A 271 -14.41 15.37 -18.18
C LEU A 271 -12.96 15.28 -17.70
N MET A 272 -12.06 14.77 -18.55
CA MET A 272 -10.66 14.66 -18.20
C MET A 272 -10.02 16.04 -18.01
N GLN A 273 -10.31 17.01 -18.88
CA GLN A 273 -9.80 18.38 -18.74
C GLN A 273 -10.28 19.05 -17.45
N LEU A 274 -11.53 18.80 -17.04
CA LEU A 274 -12.09 19.31 -15.81
C LEU A 274 -11.42 18.71 -14.56
N CYS A 275 -11.12 17.41 -14.58
CA CYS A 275 -10.71 16.68 -13.38
C CYS A 275 -9.20 16.63 -13.14
N VAL A 276 -8.36 16.93 -14.14
CA VAL A 276 -6.90 16.84 -14.00
C VAL A 276 -6.21 18.17 -14.28
N THR A 277 -5.04 18.36 -13.68
CA THR A 277 -4.32 19.64 -13.74
C THR A 277 -3.60 19.90 -15.06
N ARG A 278 -3.36 18.87 -15.89
CA ARG A 278 -2.74 19.00 -17.21
C ARG A 278 -3.75 19.40 -18.28
N ASN A 279 -3.25 20.03 -19.33
CA ASN A 279 -4.06 20.37 -20.51
C ASN A 279 -4.27 19.12 -21.38
N MET A 280 -5.48 18.55 -21.34
CA MET A 280 -5.89 17.37 -22.10
C MET A 280 -6.11 17.68 -23.59
N LYS A 281 -6.53 18.90 -23.94
CA LYS A 281 -6.74 19.32 -25.34
C LYS A 281 -5.46 19.30 -26.17
N LYS A 282 -4.29 19.41 -25.53
CA LYS A 282 -2.97 19.32 -26.18
C LYS A 282 -2.43 17.90 -26.31
N LEU A 283 -3.08 16.92 -25.68
CA LEU A 283 -2.65 15.53 -25.69
C LEU A 283 -3.02 14.88 -27.03
N SER A 284 -2.05 14.40 -27.81
CA SER A 284 -2.39 13.69 -29.06
C SER A 284 -2.84 12.26 -28.80
N VAL A 285 -3.61 11.66 -29.71
CA VAL A 285 -3.89 10.21 -29.67
C VAL A 285 -2.57 9.43 -29.65
N GLY A 286 -2.49 8.39 -28.81
CA GLY A 286 -1.27 7.61 -28.57
C GLY A 286 -0.29 8.29 -27.59
N GLN A 287 -0.68 9.39 -26.94
CA GLN A 287 0.14 10.06 -25.94
C GLN A 287 -0.30 9.75 -24.52
N VAL A 288 0.69 9.71 -23.63
CA VAL A 288 0.50 9.59 -22.18
C VAL A 288 0.94 10.91 -21.54
N VAL A 289 0.31 11.29 -20.43
CA VAL A 289 0.77 12.43 -19.62
C VAL A 289 0.64 12.13 -18.15
N TYR A 290 1.64 12.53 -17.37
CA TYR A 290 1.58 12.52 -15.91
C TYR A 290 0.94 13.81 -15.39
N THR A 291 0.00 13.68 -14.47
CA THR A 291 -0.84 14.79 -13.97
C THR A 291 -1.31 14.51 -12.53
N ALA A 292 -1.78 15.57 -11.86
CA ALA A 292 -2.48 15.45 -10.58
C ALA A 292 -4.00 15.54 -10.80
N MET A 293 -4.75 15.00 -9.83
CA MET A 293 -6.18 15.19 -9.62
C MET A 293 -6.37 15.86 -8.25
N CYS A 294 -7.19 16.91 -8.19
CA CYS A 294 -7.32 17.75 -6.99
C CYS A 294 -8.78 17.91 -6.57
N TYR A 295 -8.99 18.13 -5.28
CA TYR A 295 -10.23 18.66 -4.74
C TYR A 295 -10.34 20.17 -4.98
N GLU A 296 -11.52 20.74 -4.75
CA GLU A 296 -11.79 22.18 -4.87
C GLU A 296 -10.88 23.05 -3.99
N HIS A 297 -10.44 22.56 -2.83
CA HIS A 297 -9.50 23.26 -1.94
C HIS A 297 -8.03 23.14 -2.36
N GLY A 298 -7.75 22.48 -3.48
CA GLY A 298 -6.44 22.36 -4.12
C GLY A 298 -5.55 21.24 -3.58
N GLY A 299 -5.99 20.51 -2.57
CA GLY A 299 -5.32 19.30 -2.10
C GLY A 299 -5.48 18.14 -3.09
N MET A 300 -4.48 17.26 -3.14
CA MET A 300 -4.42 16.17 -4.11
C MET A 300 -5.29 14.99 -3.71
N ILE A 301 -6.11 14.52 -4.64
CA ILE A 301 -6.85 13.24 -4.51
C ILE A 301 -5.91 12.08 -4.84
N ASP A 302 -5.20 12.23 -5.96
CA ASP A 302 -4.33 11.21 -6.54
C ASP A 302 -3.38 11.87 -7.54
N ASP A 303 -2.31 11.17 -7.88
CA ASP A 303 -1.45 11.45 -9.01
C ASP A 303 -1.42 10.24 -9.94
N GLY A 304 -1.12 10.48 -11.21
CA GLY A 304 -1.22 9.39 -12.16
C GLY A 304 -0.98 9.78 -13.59
N THR A 305 -1.30 8.85 -14.48
CA THR A 305 -1.12 9.02 -15.91
C THR A 305 -2.46 8.94 -16.64
N VAL A 306 -2.62 9.81 -17.64
CA VAL A 306 -3.74 9.78 -18.58
C VAL A 306 -3.22 9.28 -19.92
N TYR A 307 -3.84 8.21 -20.43
CA TYR A 307 -3.57 7.65 -21.74
C TYR A 307 -4.67 8.12 -22.69
N ARG A 308 -4.32 8.81 -23.78
CA ARG A 308 -5.28 9.14 -24.85
C ARG A 308 -5.26 8.04 -25.90
N LEU A 309 -6.24 7.15 -25.84
CA LEU A 309 -6.35 5.96 -26.70
C LEU A 309 -7.08 6.26 -28.01
N GLY A 310 -7.90 7.30 -28.03
CA GLY A 310 -8.63 7.78 -29.21
C GLY A 310 -9.12 9.22 -29.01
N GLU A 311 -10.02 9.67 -29.88
CA GLU A 311 -10.60 11.03 -29.77
C GLU A 311 -11.48 11.15 -28.52
N THR A 312 -12.28 10.13 -28.25
CA THR A 312 -13.28 10.05 -27.16
C THR A 312 -12.97 8.96 -26.13
N ASN A 313 -11.73 8.43 -26.14
CA ASN A 313 -11.31 7.30 -25.32
C ASN A 313 -10.03 7.65 -24.56
N PHE A 314 -10.15 7.74 -23.24
CA PHE A 314 -9.06 8.01 -22.32
C PHE A 314 -8.99 6.89 -21.28
N ARG A 315 -7.83 6.74 -20.64
CA ARG A 315 -7.67 5.89 -19.46
C ARG A 315 -6.90 6.63 -18.39
N TRP A 316 -7.48 6.73 -17.19
CA TRP A 316 -6.78 7.16 -15.99
C TRP A 316 -6.10 5.96 -15.34
N ILE A 317 -4.83 6.12 -14.97
CA ILE A 317 -4.07 5.15 -14.17
C ILE A 317 -3.49 5.88 -12.97
N GLY A 318 -3.97 5.56 -11.77
CA GLY A 318 -3.58 6.21 -10.51
C GLY A 318 -3.39 5.23 -9.35
N GLY A 319 -3.07 5.74 -8.17
CA GLY A 319 -2.76 4.94 -6.99
C GLY A 319 -3.99 4.53 -6.17
N ASN A 320 -5.11 5.25 -6.29
CA ASN A 320 -6.25 5.14 -5.38
C ASN A 320 -7.58 4.83 -6.12
N ASP A 321 -8.49 4.11 -5.46
CA ASP A 321 -9.86 3.89 -5.93
C ASP A 321 -10.69 5.18 -6.00
N THR A 322 -10.46 6.13 -5.08
CA THR A 322 -11.24 7.37 -4.98
C THR A 322 -11.17 8.20 -6.26
N SER A 323 -10.07 8.13 -7.03
CA SER A 323 -9.93 8.90 -8.28
C SER A 323 -11.01 8.55 -9.31
N GLY A 324 -11.36 7.26 -9.45
CA GLY A 324 -12.37 6.83 -10.40
C GLY A 324 -13.80 7.03 -9.90
N LEU A 325 -14.01 7.06 -8.58
CA LEU A 325 -15.27 7.50 -7.99
C LEU A 325 -15.48 8.99 -8.26
N TRP A 326 -14.44 9.80 -8.04
CA TRP A 326 -14.44 11.23 -8.30
C TRP A 326 -14.74 11.56 -9.76
N LEU A 327 -14.06 10.94 -10.72
CA LEU A 327 -14.33 11.14 -12.16
C LEU A 327 -15.81 10.85 -12.51
N ARG A 328 -16.39 9.81 -11.90
CA ARG A 328 -17.78 9.41 -12.16
C ARG A 328 -18.76 10.42 -11.58
N GLU A 329 -18.51 10.86 -10.35
CA GLU A 329 -19.27 11.91 -9.68
C GLU A 329 -19.26 13.21 -10.48
N GLN A 330 -18.09 13.64 -10.99
CA GLN A 330 -17.98 14.87 -11.77
C GLN A 330 -18.69 14.77 -13.13
N ALA A 331 -18.66 13.60 -13.77
CA ALA A 331 -19.43 13.39 -15.01
C ALA A 331 -20.94 13.60 -14.77
N GLU A 332 -21.47 13.01 -13.69
CA GLU A 332 -22.88 13.13 -13.31
C GLU A 332 -23.24 14.56 -12.89
N ARG A 333 -22.43 15.17 -12.01
CA ARG A 333 -22.64 16.53 -11.48
C ARG A 333 -22.69 17.58 -12.58
N HIS A 334 -21.86 17.43 -13.61
CA HIS A 334 -21.77 18.36 -14.73
C HIS A 334 -22.64 17.95 -15.94
N GLY A 335 -23.41 16.86 -15.84
CA GLY A 335 -24.28 16.40 -16.93
C GLY A 335 -23.53 16.00 -18.20
N LEU A 336 -22.28 15.55 -18.08
CA LEU A 336 -21.42 15.19 -19.20
C LEU A 336 -21.78 13.80 -19.74
N ASN A 337 -21.81 13.66 -21.06
CA ASN A 337 -21.97 12.39 -21.75
C ASN A 337 -20.64 11.62 -21.78
N ALA A 338 -20.18 11.22 -20.60
CA ALA A 338 -18.96 10.46 -20.37
C ALA A 338 -19.20 9.35 -19.36
N TRP A 339 -18.61 8.18 -19.61
CA TRP A 339 -18.69 7.00 -18.75
C TRP A 339 -17.31 6.66 -18.19
N VAL A 340 -17.26 6.42 -16.88
CA VAL A 340 -16.05 6.02 -16.16
C VAL A 340 -16.23 4.58 -15.67
N ARG A 341 -15.41 3.65 -16.17
CA ARG A 341 -15.50 2.22 -15.84
C ARG A 341 -14.19 1.72 -15.27
N ASN A 342 -14.24 1.02 -14.15
CA ASN A 342 -13.06 0.35 -13.60
C ASN A 342 -12.65 -0.79 -14.54
N SER A 343 -11.38 -0.81 -14.94
CA SER A 343 -10.75 -1.84 -15.78
C SER A 343 -9.56 -2.53 -15.10
N THR A 344 -9.36 -2.30 -13.80
CA THR A 344 -8.19 -2.78 -13.04
C THR A 344 -8.05 -4.29 -13.10
N ASP A 345 -9.15 -5.02 -12.84
CA ASP A 345 -9.18 -6.49 -12.88
C ASP A 345 -9.15 -7.07 -14.32
N GLN A 346 -9.30 -6.23 -15.35
CA GLN A 346 -9.28 -6.64 -16.76
C GLN A 346 -7.99 -6.26 -17.48
N LEU A 347 -7.18 -5.37 -16.91
CA LEU A 347 -5.94 -4.85 -17.48
C LEU A 347 -4.82 -4.89 -16.45
N HIS A 348 -4.15 -6.04 -16.38
CA HIS A 348 -2.99 -6.20 -15.54
C HIS A 348 -1.75 -5.73 -16.28
N ASN A 349 -0.73 -5.28 -15.56
CA ASN A 349 0.49 -4.79 -16.19
C ASN A 349 1.75 -5.13 -15.41
N ILE A 350 2.80 -5.39 -16.18
CA ILE A 350 4.18 -5.42 -15.70
C ILE A 350 4.95 -4.25 -16.28
N ALA A 351 5.91 -3.72 -15.53
CA ALA A 351 6.87 -2.74 -16.03
C ALA A 351 8.24 -3.40 -16.22
N VAL A 352 8.79 -3.29 -17.44
CA VAL A 352 10.13 -3.75 -17.79
C VAL A 352 11.03 -2.52 -17.87
N GLN A 353 11.90 -2.36 -16.88
CA GLN A 353 12.67 -1.13 -16.62
C GLN A 353 14.18 -1.43 -16.60
N GLY A 354 14.98 -0.60 -17.24
CA GLY A 354 16.43 -0.73 -17.39
C GLY A 354 16.89 -0.59 -18.84
N ARG A 355 18.21 -0.49 -19.04
CA ARG A 355 18.84 -0.19 -20.34
C ARG A 355 18.49 -1.16 -21.47
N HIS A 356 18.21 -2.42 -21.13
CA HIS A 356 17.88 -3.47 -22.12
C HIS A 356 16.38 -3.65 -22.36
N SER A 357 15.52 -2.87 -21.70
CA SER A 357 14.05 -2.98 -21.84
C SER A 357 13.60 -2.86 -23.30
N ARG A 358 14.12 -1.89 -24.06
CA ARG A 358 13.82 -1.71 -25.48
C ARG A 358 14.23 -2.92 -26.30
N ASP A 359 15.49 -3.36 -26.16
CA ASP A 359 16.04 -4.48 -26.92
C ASP A 359 15.24 -5.78 -26.72
N ILE A 360 14.71 -6.00 -25.52
CA ILE A 360 13.89 -7.16 -25.19
C ILE A 360 12.53 -7.05 -25.88
N LEU A 361 11.83 -5.93 -25.69
CA LEU A 361 10.47 -5.75 -26.19
C LEU A 361 10.42 -5.70 -27.72
N SER A 362 11.38 -5.03 -28.38
CA SER A 362 11.45 -4.93 -29.84
C SER A 362 11.60 -6.30 -30.53
N LYS A 363 12.11 -7.33 -29.83
CA LYS A 363 12.25 -8.68 -30.38
C LYS A 363 10.98 -9.52 -30.33
N ILE A 364 10.11 -9.26 -29.37
CA ILE A 364 8.98 -10.15 -29.05
C ILE A 364 7.62 -9.55 -29.36
N PHE A 365 7.53 -8.24 -29.56
CA PHE A 365 6.27 -7.59 -29.87
C PHE A 365 6.21 -7.12 -31.32
N TRP A 366 5.20 -7.59 -32.02
CA TRP A 366 4.82 -7.11 -33.34
C TRP A 366 3.80 -5.98 -33.22
N THR A 367 3.98 -4.92 -34.02
CA THR A 367 3.03 -3.81 -34.11
C THR A 367 2.37 -3.80 -35.49
N PRO A 368 1.06 -3.49 -35.59
CA PRO A 368 0.42 -3.22 -36.88
C PRO A 368 1.12 -2.06 -37.61
N PRO A 369 1.11 -2.02 -38.96
CA PRO A 369 1.78 -0.97 -39.73
C PRO A 369 1.35 0.48 -39.42
N GLN A 370 0.16 0.67 -38.85
CA GLN A 370 -0.37 1.98 -38.46
C GLN A 370 0.05 2.41 -37.05
N GLN A 371 0.74 1.54 -36.31
CA GLN A 371 1.20 1.77 -34.94
C GLN A 371 2.73 1.88 -34.93
N PRO A 372 3.31 2.81 -34.15
CA PRO A 372 4.76 2.90 -34.02
C PRO A 372 5.32 1.62 -33.40
N THR A 373 6.45 1.16 -33.92
CA THR A 373 7.22 0.06 -33.32
C THR A 373 7.78 0.44 -31.96
N ILE A 374 8.27 -0.54 -31.20
CA ILE A 374 8.89 -0.30 -29.88
C ILE A 374 10.12 0.62 -29.98
N ASP A 375 10.90 0.51 -31.06
CA ASP A 375 12.10 1.31 -31.30
C ASP A 375 11.78 2.76 -31.67
N GLU A 376 10.65 2.98 -32.34
CA GLU A 376 10.17 4.30 -32.73
C GLU A 376 9.48 5.04 -31.58
N LEU A 377 9.05 4.32 -30.53
CA LEU A 377 8.19 4.86 -29.48
C LEU A 377 8.89 5.93 -28.63
N PRO A 378 8.47 7.22 -28.70
CA PRO A 378 9.03 8.27 -27.87
C PRO A 378 8.62 8.14 -26.39
N TRP A 379 9.34 8.82 -25.49
CA TRP A 379 8.96 8.87 -24.08
C TRP A 379 7.56 9.45 -23.89
N PHE A 380 6.75 8.89 -22.98
CA PHE A 380 5.34 9.27 -22.79
C PHE A 380 4.44 9.06 -24.03
N ARG A 381 4.72 8.02 -24.81
CA ARG A 381 3.85 7.52 -25.89
C ARG A 381 3.46 6.07 -25.64
N LEU A 382 2.38 5.64 -26.26
CA LEU A 382 1.90 4.25 -26.24
C LEU A 382 1.74 3.70 -27.65
N THR A 383 1.75 2.38 -27.76
CA THR A 383 1.46 1.64 -28.99
C THR A 383 0.60 0.42 -28.67
N ILE A 384 -0.25 0.02 -29.61
CA ILE A 384 -0.97 -1.26 -29.54
C ILE A 384 -0.11 -2.29 -30.26
N ALA A 385 0.27 -3.35 -29.54
CA ALA A 385 1.12 -4.41 -30.06
C ALA A 385 0.50 -5.78 -29.81
N ARG A 386 1.13 -6.81 -30.37
CA ARG A 386 0.81 -8.22 -30.12
C ARG A 386 2.08 -9.01 -29.87
N LEU A 387 2.00 -9.99 -28.99
CA LEU A 387 3.11 -10.90 -28.73
C LEU A 387 3.35 -11.78 -29.97
N GLY A 388 4.59 -11.83 -30.45
CA GLY A 388 4.99 -12.60 -31.63
C GLY A 388 4.54 -11.97 -32.94
N ASP A 389 3.29 -12.21 -33.34
CA ASP A 389 2.74 -11.79 -34.63
C ASP A 389 1.28 -11.30 -34.52
N VAL A 390 0.64 -11.06 -35.67
CA VAL A 390 -0.74 -10.55 -35.78
C VAL A 390 -1.79 -11.42 -35.07
N SER A 391 -1.53 -12.72 -34.88
CA SER A 391 -2.43 -13.66 -34.22
C SER A 391 -2.25 -13.75 -32.71
N GLY A 392 -1.11 -13.25 -32.19
CA GLY A 392 -0.78 -13.38 -30.79
C GLY A 392 -1.57 -12.46 -29.85
N PRO A 393 -1.42 -12.67 -28.51
CA PRO A 393 -2.05 -11.86 -27.48
C PRO A 393 -1.86 -10.35 -27.68
N SER A 394 -2.95 -9.59 -27.61
CA SER A 394 -2.90 -8.13 -27.71
C SER A 394 -2.47 -7.49 -26.40
N VAL A 395 -1.61 -6.48 -26.53
CA VAL A 395 -1.12 -5.66 -25.42
C VAL A 395 -1.18 -4.18 -25.77
N VAL A 396 -1.25 -3.33 -24.74
CA VAL A 396 -0.92 -1.91 -24.86
C VAL A 396 0.44 -1.72 -24.21
N ILE A 397 1.39 -1.13 -24.93
CA ILE A 397 2.73 -0.86 -24.42
C ILE A 397 2.93 0.64 -24.35
N SER A 398 3.29 1.16 -23.18
CA SER A 398 3.68 2.56 -23.02
C SER A 398 5.14 2.69 -22.66
N ARG A 399 5.81 3.73 -23.17
CA ARG A 399 7.17 4.10 -22.74
C ARG A 399 7.08 5.01 -21.52
N THR A 400 6.76 4.39 -20.39
CA THR A 400 6.57 4.98 -19.06
C THR A 400 7.24 4.11 -17.99
N GLY A 401 7.36 4.64 -16.78
CA GLY A 401 7.93 3.90 -15.66
C GLY A 401 8.11 4.74 -14.41
N TYR A 402 8.24 4.04 -13.27
CA TYR A 402 8.37 4.63 -11.93
C TYR A 402 9.74 4.32 -11.28
N SER A 403 10.77 4.12 -12.11
CA SER A 403 12.12 3.70 -11.69
C SER A 403 13.21 4.76 -11.91
N GLY A 404 12.93 5.78 -12.74
CA GLY A 404 13.95 6.69 -13.26
C GLY A 404 14.84 6.10 -14.36
N GLU A 405 14.54 4.90 -14.87
CA GLU A 405 15.26 4.25 -15.96
C GLU A 405 14.50 4.30 -17.29
N LEU A 406 15.18 4.00 -18.40
CA LEU A 406 14.49 3.63 -19.64
C LEU A 406 13.58 2.44 -19.34
N GLY A 407 12.33 2.49 -19.76
CA GLY A 407 11.45 1.36 -19.54
C GLY A 407 10.10 1.50 -20.22
N TYR A 408 9.36 0.41 -20.13
CA TYR A 408 8.06 0.25 -20.73
C TYR A 408 7.12 -0.47 -19.77
N GLU A 409 5.83 -0.18 -19.88
CA GLU A 409 4.76 -0.91 -19.21
C GLU A 409 3.94 -1.68 -20.23
N ILE A 410 3.67 -2.95 -19.95
CA ILE A 410 2.96 -3.87 -20.82
C ILE A 410 1.63 -4.20 -20.15
N PHE A 411 0.53 -3.68 -20.69
CA PHE A 411 -0.82 -3.94 -20.22
C PHE A 411 -1.45 -5.06 -21.03
N CYS A 412 -2.03 -6.05 -20.36
CA CYS A 412 -2.67 -7.19 -21.00
C CYS A 412 -3.89 -7.69 -20.21
N HIS A 413 -4.73 -8.47 -20.89
CA HIS A 413 -5.80 -9.18 -20.23
C HIS A 413 -5.24 -10.31 -19.34
N PRO A 414 -5.75 -10.52 -18.11
CA PRO A 414 -5.27 -11.54 -17.16
C PRO A 414 -5.00 -12.92 -17.76
N LYS A 415 -5.89 -13.39 -18.65
CA LYS A 415 -5.77 -14.69 -19.35
C LYS A 415 -4.45 -14.90 -20.12
N HIS A 416 -3.74 -13.83 -20.47
CA HIS A 416 -2.47 -13.86 -21.20
C HIS A 416 -1.26 -13.46 -20.33
N ALA A 417 -1.46 -13.12 -19.06
CA ALA A 417 -0.42 -12.56 -18.21
C ALA A 417 0.79 -13.50 -18.09
N VAL A 418 0.56 -14.78 -17.78
CA VAL A 418 1.64 -15.77 -17.63
C VAL A 418 2.42 -15.95 -18.93
N GLU A 419 1.72 -16.07 -20.07
CA GLU A 419 2.35 -16.21 -21.39
C GLU A 419 3.23 -15.01 -21.75
N ILE A 420 2.73 -13.80 -21.51
CA ILE A 420 3.47 -12.55 -21.76
C ILE A 420 4.67 -12.44 -20.83
N PHE A 421 4.51 -12.73 -19.53
CA PHE A 421 5.60 -12.70 -18.57
C PHE A 421 6.70 -13.68 -18.97
N ASP A 422 6.34 -14.93 -19.27
CA ASP A 422 7.30 -15.97 -19.62
C ASP A 422 8.08 -15.60 -20.89
N LYS A 423 7.45 -14.95 -21.88
CA LYS A 423 8.14 -14.46 -23.09
C LYS A 423 9.04 -13.26 -22.86
N VAL A 424 8.63 -12.31 -22.02
CA VAL A 424 9.49 -11.21 -21.58
C VAL A 424 10.70 -11.76 -20.82
N TRP A 425 10.47 -12.73 -19.93
CA TRP A 425 11.49 -13.38 -19.12
C TRP A 425 12.50 -14.14 -19.98
N GLU A 426 12.02 -14.96 -20.93
CA GLU A 426 12.85 -15.72 -21.89
C GLU A 426 13.74 -14.78 -22.71
N ALA A 427 13.16 -13.72 -23.29
CA ALA A 427 13.90 -12.76 -24.09
C ALA A 427 14.86 -11.88 -23.25
N GLY A 428 14.54 -11.67 -21.97
CA GLY A 428 15.35 -10.93 -21.03
C GLY A 428 16.47 -11.72 -20.35
N ALA A 429 16.43 -13.06 -20.39
CA ALA A 429 17.42 -13.92 -19.73
C ALA A 429 18.87 -13.64 -20.16
N PRO A 430 19.19 -13.44 -21.47
CA PRO A 430 20.55 -13.06 -21.89
C PRO A 430 21.03 -11.70 -21.35
N TYR A 431 20.10 -10.84 -20.97
CA TYR A 431 20.36 -9.51 -20.39
C TYR A 431 20.36 -9.50 -18.86
N GLY A 432 20.16 -10.67 -18.22
CA GLY A 432 20.11 -10.79 -16.77
C GLY A 432 18.87 -10.17 -16.14
N ILE A 433 17.71 -10.29 -16.80
CA ILE A 433 16.42 -9.84 -16.24
C ILE A 433 16.18 -10.40 -14.84
N THR A 434 15.72 -9.54 -13.93
CA THR A 434 15.49 -9.86 -12.51
C THR A 434 14.11 -9.34 -12.09
N PRO A 435 13.32 -10.07 -11.28
CA PRO A 435 12.06 -9.53 -10.77
C PRO A 435 12.37 -8.49 -9.69
N LEU A 436 11.58 -7.42 -9.63
CA LEU A 436 11.76 -6.31 -8.69
C LEU A 436 10.55 -6.21 -7.76
N GLY A 437 10.80 -6.21 -6.46
CA GLY A 437 9.80 -5.99 -5.42
C GLY A 437 9.68 -4.52 -4.98
N LEU A 438 8.69 -4.25 -4.13
CA LEU A 438 8.39 -2.90 -3.64
C LEU A 438 9.55 -2.26 -2.86
N ALA A 439 10.33 -3.02 -2.09
CA ALA A 439 11.45 -2.48 -1.32
C ALA A 439 12.56 -1.92 -2.23
N ALA A 440 12.83 -2.57 -3.36
CA ALA A 440 13.78 -2.07 -4.35
C ALA A 440 13.22 -0.89 -5.15
N LEU A 441 11.91 -0.92 -5.48
CA LEU A 441 11.22 0.18 -6.14
C LEU A 441 11.26 1.46 -5.32
N ASP A 442 11.08 1.36 -3.99
CA ASP A 442 11.11 2.52 -3.10
C ASP A 442 12.48 3.23 -3.12
N MET A 443 13.58 2.49 -3.23
CA MET A 443 14.90 3.09 -3.43
C MET A 443 15.01 3.83 -4.77
N LEU A 444 14.54 3.20 -5.85
CA LEU A 444 14.60 3.77 -7.20
C LEU A 444 13.79 5.07 -7.31
N ARG A 445 12.58 5.09 -6.74
CA ARG A 445 11.65 6.21 -6.79
C ARG A 445 12.12 7.38 -5.93
N ILE A 446 12.68 7.13 -4.74
CA ILE A 446 13.25 8.19 -3.87
C ILE A 446 14.43 8.86 -4.59
N GLU A 447 15.35 8.09 -5.15
CA GLU A 447 16.48 8.62 -5.92
C GLU A 447 16.02 9.47 -7.11
N GLY A 448 14.96 9.04 -7.79
CA GLY A 448 14.35 9.75 -8.92
C GLY A 448 13.43 10.91 -8.53
N GLY A 449 13.23 11.18 -7.23
CA GLY A 449 12.31 12.20 -6.74
C GLY A 449 10.86 11.98 -7.17
N LEU A 450 10.46 10.72 -7.32
CA LEU A 450 9.09 10.34 -7.68
C LEU A 450 8.25 10.23 -6.40
N ILE A 451 7.12 10.93 -6.40
CA ILE A 451 6.29 11.14 -5.21
C ILE A 451 5.37 9.94 -4.98
N PHE A 452 5.03 9.67 -3.72
CA PHE A 452 4.13 8.58 -3.35
C PHE A 452 3.01 9.09 -2.43
N ALA A 453 1.78 8.64 -2.67
CA ALA A 453 0.62 9.01 -1.87
C ALA A 453 0.81 8.58 -0.40
N GLY A 454 0.46 9.44 0.55
CA GLY A 454 0.69 9.24 1.98
C GLY A 454 2.14 9.48 2.44
N SER A 455 3.09 9.70 1.51
CA SER A 455 4.46 10.12 1.82
C SER A 455 4.70 11.58 1.44
N GLU A 456 4.66 11.89 0.14
CA GLU A 456 4.93 13.25 -0.36
C GLU A 456 3.68 14.11 -0.51
N PHE A 457 2.51 13.49 -0.58
CA PHE A 457 1.24 14.20 -0.68
C PHE A 457 0.09 13.43 -0.02
N ASP A 458 -0.95 14.18 0.30
CA ASP A 458 -2.25 13.76 0.81
C ASP A 458 -3.30 14.79 0.35
N ASP A 459 -4.52 14.70 0.90
CA ASP A 459 -5.62 15.60 0.62
C ASP A 459 -5.43 17.03 1.16
N THR A 460 -4.36 17.31 1.91
CA THR A 460 -3.99 18.64 2.37
C THR A 460 -2.89 19.29 1.52
N THR A 461 -2.10 18.47 0.83
CA THR A 461 -0.94 18.86 0.03
C THR A 461 -1.34 19.19 -1.41
N ASP A 462 -0.89 20.33 -1.94
CA ASP A 462 -1.12 20.68 -3.34
C ASP A 462 0.03 20.24 -4.28
N PRO A 463 -0.16 20.23 -5.61
CA PRO A 463 0.85 19.75 -6.55
C PRO A 463 2.20 20.50 -6.49
N TYR A 464 2.24 21.77 -6.09
CA TYR A 464 3.49 22.51 -5.95
C TYR A 464 4.25 22.09 -4.70
N GLU A 465 3.56 21.94 -3.57
CA GLU A 465 4.15 21.46 -2.32
C GLU A 465 4.60 20.01 -2.41
N ALA A 466 3.86 19.19 -3.18
CA ALA A 466 4.23 17.82 -3.51
C ALA A 466 5.42 17.73 -4.50
N GLY A 467 5.93 18.84 -5.04
CA GLY A 467 7.08 18.80 -5.95
C GLY A 467 6.77 18.42 -7.41
N ILE A 468 5.49 18.28 -7.76
CA ILE A 468 5.04 17.98 -9.13
C ILE A 468 4.37 19.17 -9.83
N GLY A 469 4.63 20.40 -9.38
CA GLY A 469 4.01 21.62 -9.95
C GLY A 469 4.20 21.83 -11.46
N PHE A 470 5.13 21.10 -12.09
CA PHE A 470 5.27 21.03 -13.55
C PHE A 470 4.05 20.39 -14.27
N THR A 471 3.17 19.71 -13.53
CA THR A 471 1.90 19.15 -14.03
C THR A 471 0.77 20.19 -14.08
N VAL A 472 0.99 21.41 -13.58
CA VAL A 472 -0.02 22.47 -13.50
C VAL A 472 0.40 23.67 -14.37
N PRO A 473 0.18 23.61 -15.71
CA PRO A 473 0.70 24.59 -16.65
C PRO A 473 -0.20 25.85 -16.75
N LEU A 474 -0.47 26.51 -15.62
CA LEU A 474 -1.39 27.65 -15.47
C LEU A 474 -1.18 28.78 -16.50
N LYS A 475 0.06 29.00 -16.96
CA LYS A 475 0.39 30.04 -17.95
C LYS A 475 -0.12 29.70 -19.36
N THR A 476 -0.31 28.43 -19.68
CA THR A 476 -0.58 27.93 -21.04
C THR A 476 -1.87 27.13 -21.15
N MET A 477 -2.61 27.04 -20.05
CA MET A 477 -3.89 26.35 -19.95
C MET A 477 -4.91 27.37 -19.45
N GLU A 478 -5.79 27.78 -20.33
CA GLU A 478 -6.84 28.77 -20.05
C GLU A 478 -8.12 28.10 -19.52
N ASP A 479 -8.37 26.86 -19.92
CA ASP A 479 -9.49 26.05 -19.43
C ASP A 479 -9.42 25.87 -17.91
N ASP A 480 -10.59 25.92 -17.26
CA ASP A 480 -10.69 25.65 -15.83
C ASP A 480 -10.50 24.16 -15.51
N PHE A 481 -10.14 23.88 -14.26
CA PHE A 481 -10.09 22.53 -13.70
C PHE A 481 -10.42 22.60 -12.20
N ILE A 482 -10.91 21.50 -11.65
CA ILE A 482 -11.33 21.48 -10.25
C ILE A 482 -10.11 21.74 -9.34
N GLY A 483 -10.25 22.75 -8.48
CA GLY A 483 -9.20 23.21 -7.59
C GLY A 483 -8.29 24.31 -8.16
N ARG A 484 -8.46 24.73 -9.42
CA ARG A 484 -7.60 25.73 -10.08
C ARG A 484 -7.39 26.99 -9.26
N ALA A 485 -8.47 27.63 -8.82
CA ALA A 485 -8.39 28.88 -8.06
C ALA A 485 -7.63 28.71 -6.73
N ALA A 486 -7.79 27.57 -6.05
CA ALA A 486 -7.04 27.28 -4.82
C ALA A 486 -5.56 27.03 -5.12
N VAL A 487 -5.25 26.26 -6.16
CA VAL A 487 -3.88 25.97 -6.62
C VAL A 487 -3.16 27.26 -7.08
N GLU A 488 -3.86 28.17 -7.75
CA GLU A 488 -3.33 29.49 -8.13
C GLU A 488 -2.96 30.34 -6.90
N ARG A 489 -3.81 30.38 -5.87
CA ARG A 489 -3.51 31.06 -4.61
C ARG A 489 -2.32 30.44 -3.89
N ARG A 490 -2.28 29.11 -3.77
CA ARG A 490 -1.20 28.37 -3.09
C ARG A 490 0.13 28.54 -3.82
N LYS A 491 0.15 28.56 -5.15
CA LYS A 491 1.35 28.88 -5.93
C LYS A 491 1.91 30.27 -5.65
N ALA A 492 1.04 31.26 -5.47
CA ALA A 492 1.46 32.64 -5.20
C ALA A 492 2.07 32.81 -3.80
N SER A 493 1.78 31.90 -2.87
CA SER A 493 2.29 31.93 -1.49
C SER A 493 2.45 30.50 -0.97
N PRO A 494 3.45 29.74 -1.45
CA PRO A 494 3.64 28.36 -1.04
C PRO A 494 4.05 28.29 0.43
N HIS A 495 3.43 27.40 1.20
CA HIS A 495 3.79 27.22 2.60
C HIS A 495 4.96 26.25 2.75
N ARG A 496 5.04 25.26 1.85
CA ARG A 496 6.14 24.28 1.78
C ARG A 496 6.69 24.13 0.37
N LYS A 497 7.87 23.53 0.27
CA LYS A 497 8.48 23.07 -0.98
C LYS A 497 9.16 21.73 -0.74
N LEU A 498 8.86 20.75 -1.60
CA LEU A 498 9.58 19.48 -1.61
C LEU A 498 11.02 19.70 -2.10
N VAL A 499 11.98 19.18 -1.34
CA VAL A 499 13.41 19.22 -1.68
C VAL A 499 14.07 17.87 -1.39
N GLY A 500 15.26 17.68 -1.94
CA GLY A 500 16.16 16.61 -1.55
C GLY A 500 17.11 17.03 -0.43
N PHE A 501 17.48 16.11 0.45
CA PHE A 501 18.51 16.25 1.46
C PHE A 501 19.60 15.20 1.27
N GLU A 502 20.86 15.60 1.45
CA GLU A 502 21.97 14.69 1.76
C GLU A 502 22.21 14.71 3.27
N VAL A 503 22.00 13.58 3.93
CA VAL A 503 22.13 13.46 5.39
C VAL A 503 23.53 12.97 5.73
N GLN A 504 24.20 13.67 6.65
CA GLN A 504 25.54 13.31 7.09
C GLN A 504 25.52 12.12 8.05
N GLY A 505 26.54 11.28 7.95
CA GLY A 505 26.66 10.05 8.71
C GLY A 505 25.95 8.87 8.04
N GLY A 506 25.49 7.90 8.82
CA GLY A 506 24.88 6.67 8.31
C GLY A 506 23.48 6.38 8.83
N VAL A 507 22.90 7.28 9.63
CA VAL A 507 21.55 7.12 10.20
C VAL A 507 20.55 7.60 9.17
N VAL A 508 19.61 6.73 8.79
CA VAL A 508 18.51 7.07 7.88
C VAL A 508 17.37 7.66 8.72
N PRO A 509 16.92 8.90 8.45
CA PRO A 509 15.73 9.46 9.11
C PRO A 509 14.47 8.73 8.65
N VAL A 510 13.36 8.89 9.38
CA VAL A 510 12.06 8.28 9.06
C VAL A 510 11.04 9.36 8.65
N PRO A 511 9.98 8.99 7.91
CA PRO A 511 8.88 9.91 7.62
C PRO A 511 8.33 10.56 8.90
N GLY A 512 8.10 11.87 8.86
CA GLY A 512 7.65 12.68 10.00
C GLY A 512 8.76 13.29 10.86
N ASP A 513 10.03 12.86 10.69
CA ASP A 513 11.14 13.48 11.42
C ASP A 513 11.23 14.99 11.09
N CYS A 514 11.31 15.81 12.14
CA CYS A 514 11.30 17.27 12.01
C CYS A 514 12.58 17.79 11.33
N VAL A 515 12.45 18.63 10.30
CA VAL A 515 13.57 19.41 9.76
C VAL A 515 13.66 20.72 10.52
N ARG A 516 14.87 21.11 10.95
CA ARG A 516 15.09 22.21 11.89
C ARG A 516 16.25 23.12 11.54
N VAL A 517 16.11 24.36 12.00
CA VAL A 517 17.17 25.37 12.07
C VAL A 517 17.24 25.86 13.52
N GLY A 518 18.29 25.45 14.24
CA GLY A 518 18.36 25.61 15.69
C GLY A 518 17.21 24.87 16.37
N LYS A 519 16.39 25.59 17.15
CA LYS A 519 15.21 25.01 17.81
C LYS A 519 13.95 25.00 16.94
N ALA A 520 13.86 25.89 15.95
CA ALA A 520 12.66 26.04 15.13
C ALA A 520 12.50 24.84 14.19
N GLN A 521 11.28 24.33 14.09
CA GLN A 521 10.91 23.37 13.05
C GLN A 521 10.52 24.12 11.79
N VAL A 522 11.21 23.81 10.71
CA VAL A 522 11.07 24.48 9.41
C VAL A 522 10.58 23.52 8.32
N GLY A 523 10.32 22.26 8.67
CA GLY A 523 9.80 21.25 7.75
C GLY A 523 9.78 19.86 8.36
N GLU A 524 9.69 18.86 7.50
CA GLU A 524 9.65 17.44 7.85
C GLU A 524 10.23 16.57 6.73
N ILE A 525 10.70 15.39 7.10
CA ILE A 525 11.10 14.33 6.17
C ILE A 525 9.87 13.57 5.71
N THR A 526 9.77 13.30 4.40
CA THR A 526 8.67 12.53 3.80
C THR A 526 9.10 11.11 3.46
N SER A 527 10.28 10.96 2.85
CA SER A 527 10.85 9.66 2.47
C SER A 527 12.37 9.69 2.64
N ALA A 528 13.00 8.57 3.00
CA ALA A 528 14.45 8.54 3.16
C ALA A 528 15.02 7.14 2.98
N MET A 529 16.26 7.07 2.52
CA MET A 529 16.94 5.80 2.26
C MET A 529 18.46 5.97 2.19
N LYS A 530 19.21 4.86 2.25
CA LYS A 530 20.65 4.84 1.99
C LYS A 530 20.91 4.43 0.53
N SER A 531 21.23 5.40 -0.33
CA SER A 531 21.38 5.20 -1.77
C SER A 531 22.59 4.32 -2.10
N PRO A 532 22.37 3.16 -2.77
CA PRO A 532 23.47 2.31 -3.21
C PRO A 532 24.36 3.00 -4.25
N ILE A 533 23.77 3.69 -5.24
CA ILE A 533 24.54 4.31 -6.32
C ILE A 533 25.26 5.59 -5.89
N LEU A 534 24.67 6.37 -4.98
CA LEU A 534 25.30 7.61 -4.48
C LEU A 534 26.23 7.35 -3.29
N GLY A 535 26.09 6.21 -2.61
CA GLY A 535 26.89 5.85 -1.43
C GLY A 535 26.60 6.73 -0.20
N LYS A 536 25.43 7.38 -0.15
CA LYS A 536 25.04 8.37 0.88
C LYS A 536 23.63 8.10 1.40
N VAL A 537 23.31 8.64 2.58
CA VAL A 537 21.92 8.74 3.04
C VAL A 537 21.27 9.94 2.36
N ILE A 538 20.14 9.72 1.70
CA ILE A 538 19.34 10.75 1.04
C ILE A 538 17.92 10.74 1.61
N ALA A 539 17.27 11.90 1.55
CA ALA A 539 15.88 12.02 1.93
C ALA A 539 15.14 13.03 1.05
N LEU A 540 13.85 12.82 0.86
CA LEU A 540 12.89 13.83 0.43
C LEU A 540 12.26 14.47 1.66
N GLY A 541 11.92 15.75 1.57
CA GLY A 541 11.11 16.37 2.60
C GLY A 541 10.61 17.75 2.21
N ARG A 542 9.61 18.21 2.97
CA ARG A 542 8.89 19.46 2.73
C ARG A 542 9.37 20.51 3.72
N VAL A 543 9.95 21.60 3.22
CA VAL A 543 10.45 22.71 4.05
C VAL A 543 9.82 24.03 3.68
N ALA A 544 9.84 24.99 4.59
CA ALA A 544 9.47 26.37 4.28
C ALA A 544 10.37 26.91 3.14
N PRO A 545 9.83 27.70 2.19
CA PRO A 545 10.54 28.12 0.99
C PRO A 545 11.90 28.79 1.23
N GLU A 546 12.05 29.51 2.35
CA GLU A 546 13.27 30.22 2.73
C GLU A 546 14.46 29.28 3.00
N TYR A 547 14.20 28.00 3.25
CA TYR A 547 15.20 26.96 3.51
C TYR A 547 15.33 25.93 2.39
N ALA A 548 14.68 26.16 1.24
CA ALA A 548 14.61 25.19 0.15
C ALA A 548 15.75 25.30 -0.87
N GLU A 549 16.68 26.25 -0.72
CA GLU A 549 17.76 26.47 -1.66
C GLU A 549 18.86 25.39 -1.50
N PRO A 550 19.32 24.76 -2.61
CA PRO A 550 20.44 23.82 -2.55
C PRO A 550 21.68 24.42 -1.88
N GLY A 551 22.33 23.63 -1.03
CA GLY A 551 23.46 24.05 -0.20
C GLY A 551 23.06 24.56 1.19
N THR A 552 21.77 24.80 1.46
CA THR A 552 21.29 25.17 2.80
C THR A 552 21.56 24.04 3.79
N VAL A 553 22.23 24.36 4.89
CA VAL A 553 22.53 23.41 5.98
C VAL A 553 21.38 23.42 6.98
N ILE A 554 20.86 22.24 7.30
CA ILE A 554 19.78 22.03 8.26
C ILE A 554 20.11 20.87 9.20
N GLU A 555 19.25 20.64 10.19
CA GLU A 555 19.33 19.48 11.06
C GLU A 555 18.01 18.71 11.07
N ILE A 556 18.10 17.38 11.06
CA ILE A 556 16.94 16.49 11.17
C ILE A 556 16.87 16.01 12.62
N GLY A 557 15.73 16.24 13.26
CA GLY A 557 15.48 15.80 14.61
C GLY A 557 15.31 14.28 14.70
N GLN A 558 15.77 13.70 15.80
CA GLN A 558 15.60 12.30 16.16
C GLN A 558 15.18 12.21 17.63
N LEU A 559 14.66 11.06 18.06
CA LEU A 559 14.12 10.84 19.40
C LEU A 559 12.89 11.74 19.63
N ASP A 560 12.92 12.63 20.62
CA ASP A 560 11.90 13.67 20.86
C ASP A 560 11.99 14.83 19.84
N GLY A 561 12.75 14.65 18.77
CA GLY A 561 13.02 15.69 17.81
C GLY A 561 13.85 16.83 18.39
N LEU A 562 14.56 16.69 19.53
CA LEU A 562 15.48 17.67 20.14
C LEU A 562 16.83 17.08 20.61
N GLN A 563 16.82 15.90 21.23
CA GLN A 563 17.98 15.30 21.88
C GLN A 563 19.08 14.87 20.91
N LYS A 564 18.70 14.50 19.68
CA LYS A 564 19.64 14.11 18.63
C LYS A 564 19.31 14.85 17.33
N ARG A 565 20.37 15.25 16.64
CA ARG A 565 20.34 16.07 15.42
C ARG A 565 21.25 15.44 14.38
N LEU A 566 20.68 15.04 13.25
CA LEU A 566 21.44 14.62 12.08
C LEU A 566 21.66 15.84 11.20
N ARG A 567 22.91 16.24 10.98
CA ARG A 567 23.20 17.34 10.06
C ARG A 567 22.88 16.91 8.64
N ALA A 568 22.20 17.73 7.86
CA ALA A 568 21.95 17.48 6.45
C ALA A 568 22.10 18.75 5.63
N THR A 569 22.21 18.60 4.32
CA THR A 569 22.29 19.71 3.37
C THR A 569 21.21 19.52 2.32
N VAL A 570 20.49 20.59 1.98
CA VAL A 570 19.56 20.59 0.85
C VAL A 570 20.36 20.35 -0.44
N SER A 571 19.95 19.37 -1.24
CA SER A 571 20.63 18.96 -2.46
C SER A 571 19.85 19.36 -3.71
N ALA A 572 20.48 19.16 -4.88
CA ALA A 572 19.74 19.17 -6.13
C ALA A 572 18.65 18.08 -6.12
N PHE A 573 17.53 18.37 -6.78
CA PHE A 573 16.39 17.48 -6.90
C PHE A 573 16.11 17.16 -8.39
N PRO A 574 15.90 15.88 -8.76
CA PRO A 574 16.08 14.69 -7.93
C PRO A 574 17.57 14.42 -7.59
N HIS A 575 17.84 13.56 -6.61
CA HIS A 575 19.21 13.21 -6.18
C HIS A 575 19.99 12.46 -7.26
N PHE A 576 19.30 11.69 -8.10
CA PHE A 576 19.88 10.90 -9.16
C PHE A 576 19.31 11.28 -10.52
N ASP A 577 20.19 11.40 -11.52
CA ASP A 577 19.88 11.78 -12.91
C ASP A 577 18.88 12.96 -13.05
N PRO A 578 19.21 14.17 -12.52
CA PRO A 578 18.33 15.33 -12.65
C PRO A 578 18.13 15.78 -14.11
N THR A 579 19.02 15.38 -15.02
CA THR A 579 18.92 15.63 -16.46
C THR A 579 17.96 14.69 -17.19
N LYS A 580 17.50 13.63 -16.52
CA LYS A 580 16.63 12.59 -17.07
C LYS A 580 17.24 11.95 -18.33
N SER A 581 18.54 11.71 -18.33
CA SER A 581 19.24 11.05 -19.45
C SER A 581 18.89 9.56 -19.52
N ARG A 582 18.79 8.87 -18.39
CA ARG A 582 18.56 7.43 -18.33
C ARG A 582 17.17 7.03 -18.84
N VAL A 583 16.12 7.78 -18.48
CA VAL A 583 14.76 7.58 -19.02
C VAL A 583 14.68 7.81 -20.55
N LYS A 584 15.57 8.65 -21.10
CA LYS A 584 15.68 8.86 -22.55
C LYS A 584 16.44 7.73 -23.26
N GLY A 585 17.09 6.86 -22.50
CA GLY A 585 17.97 5.80 -23.01
C GLY A 585 19.42 6.25 -23.20
N GLU A 586 19.78 7.40 -22.66
CA GLU A 586 21.13 7.95 -22.72
C GLU A 586 21.91 7.49 -21.49
N TYR A 587 22.57 6.35 -21.62
CA TYR A 587 23.47 5.82 -20.58
C TYR A 587 24.89 6.33 -20.86
N ALA A 588 25.59 6.79 -19.82
CA ALA A 588 27.00 7.10 -19.95
C ALA A 588 27.74 5.83 -20.43
N SER A 589 28.59 5.95 -21.45
CA SER A 589 29.43 4.84 -21.88
C SER A 589 30.26 4.38 -20.69
N GLU A 590 30.24 3.09 -20.38
CA GLU A 590 31.13 2.50 -19.38
C GLU A 590 32.55 2.98 -19.70
N MET A 591 33.18 3.73 -18.79
CA MET A 591 34.61 3.95 -18.85
C MET A 591 35.24 2.57 -18.69
N ALA A 592 35.73 2.05 -19.81
CA ALA A 592 36.41 0.76 -19.93
C ALA A 592 37.60 0.64 -18.97
#